data_AF-A0A1Z9HC70-F1
#
_entry.id   AF-A0A1Z9HC70-F1
#
_cell.length_a   1.000
_cell.length_b   1.000
_cell.length_c   1.000
_cell.angle_alpha   90.00
_cell.angle_beta   90.00
_cell.angle_gamma   90.00
#
_symmetry.space_group_name_H-M   'P 1'
#
loop_
_entity.id
_entity.type
_entity.pdbx_description
1 polymer ?
#
loop_
_entity_poly.entity_id
_entity_poly.type
_entity_poly.pdbx_seq_one_letter_code
_entity_poly.pdbx_strand_id
1 'polypeptide(L)'
;MHRLLLSVVLVGCQAGQMASHTEDFNSPKWRLAQRERAATDDTTVLQKVAERFWAARVSEDWKVVYEHLPAKVRGEEGWEAWAEWAAAESPFIFEQADPGEVEAMDGFGWQSVAVRTRIRRFPQLEARELNRSDCWRKEDGRWVIVEDRKEKEQLPAKPSTRDLLAEELVRDVHAIVNIAREERNFDRYWDHSDPDDREVMAREQFEELHAEFGFFGATPIWIEVVGDSARVQHEILIKNLHPSLRKMDPQPAVLVEEYRRVDGTWYYDFNTAHPSATSDDAVAASEQPS
;
A
#
# COMPACT_ATOMS: atom_id res chain seq x y z
N MET A 1 6.75 -86.73 -32.42
CA MET A 1 7.47 -86.16 -31.26
C MET A 1 7.29 -84.64 -31.32
N HIS A 2 6.22 -84.05 -30.79
CA HIS A 2 6.01 -83.56 -29.40
C HIS A 2 6.90 -82.36 -28.97
N ARG A 3 6.20 -81.23 -28.73
CA ARG A 3 6.44 -80.14 -27.75
C ARG A 3 7.59 -79.14 -28.05
N LEU A 4 7.53 -77.84 -27.72
CA LEU A 4 6.74 -77.13 -26.70
C LEU A 4 6.67 -75.61 -27.01
N LEU A 5 5.55 -74.99 -26.65
CA LEU A 5 5.30 -73.54 -26.58
C LEU A 5 6.19 -72.84 -25.53
N LEU A 6 6.51 -71.57 -25.76
CA LEU A 6 6.71 -70.60 -24.66
C LEU A 6 6.15 -69.24 -25.07
N SER A 7 5.03 -68.87 -24.44
CA SER A 7 4.42 -67.55 -24.47
C SER A 7 5.11 -66.66 -23.44
N VAL A 8 5.63 -65.50 -23.85
CA VAL A 8 6.04 -64.44 -22.92
C VAL A 8 4.98 -63.36 -22.96
N VAL A 9 4.23 -63.26 -21.87
CA VAL A 9 3.29 -62.16 -21.58
C VAL A 9 4.12 -60.97 -21.10
N LEU A 10 4.20 -59.92 -21.93
CA LEU A 10 4.68 -58.61 -21.50
C LEU A 10 3.53 -57.89 -20.79
N VAL A 11 3.55 -57.95 -19.46
CA VAL A 11 2.78 -57.05 -18.59
C VAL A 11 3.40 -55.66 -18.73
N GLY A 12 2.79 -54.81 -19.56
CA GLY A 12 3.06 -53.39 -19.58
C GLY A 12 2.48 -52.76 -18.32
N CYS A 13 3.33 -52.51 -17.32
CA CYS A 13 2.99 -51.61 -16.22
C CYS A 13 2.74 -50.21 -16.79
N GLN A 14 1.47 -49.78 -16.77
CA GLN A 14 1.11 -48.37 -16.86
C GLN A 14 1.71 -47.66 -15.65
N ALA A 15 2.84 -46.97 -15.84
CA ALA A 15 3.29 -45.94 -14.93
C ALA A 15 2.34 -44.75 -15.09
N GLY A 16 1.26 -44.75 -14.30
CA GLY A 16 0.47 -43.56 -14.06
C GLY A 16 1.37 -42.52 -13.39
N GLN A 17 1.76 -41.48 -14.14
CA GLN A 17 2.29 -40.25 -13.57
C GLN A 17 1.17 -39.61 -12.75
N MET A 18 1.10 -39.93 -11.46
CA MET A 18 0.50 -39.04 -10.48
C MET A 18 1.46 -37.85 -10.36
N ALA A 19 1.21 -36.81 -11.15
CA ALA A 19 1.73 -35.49 -10.86
C ALA A 19 1.17 -35.10 -9.49
N SER A 20 1.99 -35.18 -8.45
CA SER A 20 1.70 -34.54 -7.18
C SER A 20 1.56 -33.04 -7.48
N HIS A 21 0.33 -32.53 -7.42
CA HIS A 21 0.08 -31.09 -7.34
C HIS A 21 0.66 -30.61 -6.00
N THR A 22 1.95 -30.33 -5.97
CA THR A 22 2.54 -29.50 -4.92
C THR A 22 2.12 -28.07 -5.24
N GLU A 23 1.08 -27.58 -4.57
CA GLU A 23 0.77 -26.16 -4.57
C GLU A 23 1.98 -25.40 -4.05
N ASP A 24 2.53 -24.49 -4.85
CA ASP A 24 3.52 -23.54 -4.37
C ASP A 24 2.81 -22.46 -3.57
N PHE A 25 2.72 -22.72 -2.25
CA PHE A 25 2.12 -21.86 -1.23
C PHE A 25 2.81 -20.49 -1.08
N ASN A 26 3.78 -20.15 -1.93
CA ASN A 26 4.36 -18.82 -2.00
C ASN A 26 4.46 -18.26 -3.42
N SER A 27 3.79 -18.87 -4.40
CA SER A 27 3.75 -18.30 -5.75
C SER A 27 2.95 -16.98 -5.79
N PRO A 28 3.25 -16.05 -6.72
CA PRO A 28 2.50 -14.81 -6.90
C PRO A 28 0.98 -15.02 -7.01
N LYS A 29 0.56 -16.06 -7.75
CA LYS A 29 -0.87 -16.40 -7.90
C LYS A 29 -1.51 -16.87 -6.60
N TRP A 30 -0.79 -17.64 -5.79
CA TRP A 30 -1.30 -18.10 -4.51
C TRP A 30 -1.46 -16.93 -3.52
N ARG A 31 -0.46 -16.04 -3.45
CA ARG A 31 -0.52 -14.84 -2.60
C ARG A 31 -1.65 -13.90 -3.01
N LEU A 32 -1.82 -13.67 -4.31
CA LEU A 32 -2.94 -12.89 -4.84
C LEU A 32 -4.29 -13.49 -4.41
N ALA A 33 -4.49 -14.80 -4.56
CA ALA A 33 -5.73 -15.45 -4.17
C ALA A 33 -6.04 -15.30 -2.66
N GLN A 34 -5.02 -15.22 -1.79
CA GLN A 34 -5.23 -14.90 -0.37
C GLN A 34 -5.62 -13.44 -0.16
N ARG A 35 -4.95 -12.50 -0.83
CA ARG A 35 -5.26 -11.06 -0.76
C ARG A 35 -6.69 -10.77 -1.23
N GLU A 36 -7.13 -11.40 -2.32
CA GLU A 36 -8.50 -11.25 -2.85
C GLU A 36 -9.57 -11.80 -1.90
N ARG A 37 -9.29 -12.91 -1.21
CA ARG A 37 -10.17 -13.43 -0.15
C ARG A 37 -10.30 -12.44 1.00
N ALA A 38 -9.18 -11.95 1.52
CA ALA A 38 -9.18 -10.97 2.60
C ALA A 38 -9.88 -9.66 2.19
N ALA A 39 -9.66 -9.21 0.96
CA ALA A 39 -10.31 -8.03 0.37
C ALA A 39 -11.84 -8.16 0.31
N THR A 40 -12.37 -9.36 0.04
CA THR A 40 -13.83 -9.60 -0.01
C THR A 40 -14.47 -9.38 1.37
N ASP A 41 -13.85 -9.91 2.42
CA ASP A 41 -14.31 -9.73 3.80
C ASP A 41 -14.22 -8.26 4.22
N ASP A 42 -13.08 -7.62 3.95
CA ASP A 42 -12.85 -6.22 4.26
C ASP A 42 -13.80 -5.28 3.52
N THR A 43 -14.12 -5.56 2.25
CA THR A 43 -15.09 -4.78 1.45
C THR A 43 -16.48 -4.84 2.07
N THR A 44 -16.91 -6.03 2.51
CA THR A 44 -18.22 -6.21 3.16
C THR A 44 -18.31 -5.45 4.49
N VAL A 45 -17.22 -5.45 5.27
CA VAL A 45 -17.15 -4.70 6.53
C VAL A 45 -17.15 -3.19 6.26
N LEU A 46 -16.32 -2.74 5.33
CA LEU A 46 -16.21 -1.33 4.98
C LEU A 46 -17.52 -0.77 4.45
N GLN A 47 -18.27 -1.53 3.64
CA GLN A 47 -19.57 -1.11 3.15
C GLN A 47 -20.52 -0.74 4.30
N LYS A 48 -20.65 -1.61 5.31
CA LYS A 48 -21.50 -1.35 6.49
C LYS A 48 -21.01 -0.16 7.32
N VAL A 49 -19.69 -0.03 7.46
CA VAL A 49 -19.08 1.11 8.16
C VAL A 49 -19.40 2.42 7.45
N ALA A 50 -19.24 2.45 6.13
CA ALA A 50 -19.44 3.64 5.34
C ALA A 50 -20.92 4.04 5.28
N GLU A 51 -21.84 3.07 5.16
CA GLU A 51 -23.28 3.30 5.29
C GLU A 51 -23.63 3.93 6.64
N ARG A 52 -23.12 3.38 7.75
CA ARG A 52 -23.33 3.90 9.10
C ARG A 52 -22.76 5.31 9.26
N PHE A 53 -21.55 5.56 8.76
CA PHE A 53 -20.91 6.87 8.81
C PHE A 53 -21.72 7.93 8.07
N TRP A 54 -22.18 7.65 6.85
CA TRP A 54 -22.93 8.61 6.06
C TRP A 54 -24.33 8.86 6.62
N ALA A 55 -25.01 7.84 7.13
CA ALA A 55 -26.25 8.02 7.87
C ALA A 55 -26.04 8.97 9.06
N ALA A 56 -24.96 8.77 9.83
CA ALA A 56 -24.60 9.63 10.94
C ALA A 56 -24.21 11.06 10.51
N ARG A 57 -23.53 11.24 9.38
CA ARG A 57 -23.21 12.57 8.83
C ARG A 57 -24.46 13.34 8.43
N VAL A 58 -25.48 12.67 7.89
CA VAL A 58 -26.75 13.30 7.48
C VAL A 58 -27.60 13.64 8.70
N SER A 59 -27.68 12.75 9.70
CA SER A 59 -28.44 12.99 10.93
C SER A 59 -27.70 13.82 11.97
N GLU A 60 -26.46 14.23 11.68
CA GLU A 60 -25.55 14.89 12.62
C GLU A 60 -25.33 14.11 13.93
N ASP A 61 -25.28 12.76 13.86
CA ASP A 61 -24.84 11.91 14.96
C ASP A 61 -23.31 11.98 15.08
N TRP A 62 -22.84 13.05 15.72
CA TRP A 62 -21.42 13.37 15.82
C TRP A 62 -20.61 12.33 16.57
N LYS A 63 -21.22 11.58 17.48
CA LYS A 63 -20.53 10.50 18.18
C LYS A 63 -20.12 9.40 17.20
N VAL A 64 -21.05 8.96 16.35
CA VAL A 64 -20.76 7.93 15.36
C VAL A 64 -19.79 8.44 14.30
N VAL A 65 -19.92 9.70 13.88
CA VAL A 65 -18.94 10.32 12.96
C VAL A 65 -17.54 10.29 13.57
N TYR A 66 -17.41 10.71 14.82
CA TYR A 66 -16.14 10.77 15.55
C TYR A 66 -15.47 9.40 15.71
N GLU A 67 -16.26 8.33 15.94
CA GLU A 67 -15.74 6.95 16.04
C GLU A 67 -14.92 6.51 14.82
N HIS A 68 -15.25 7.06 13.65
CA HIS A 68 -14.64 6.76 12.35
C HIS A 68 -13.62 7.81 11.87
N LEU A 69 -13.26 8.78 12.71
CA LEU A 69 -12.15 9.68 12.43
C LEU A 69 -10.80 9.03 12.78
N PRO A 70 -9.70 9.42 12.09
CA PRO A 70 -8.36 8.94 12.40
C PRO A 70 -7.95 9.22 13.85
N ALA A 71 -7.09 8.38 14.43
CA ALA A 71 -6.64 8.54 15.81
C ALA A 71 -6.06 9.93 16.12
N LYS A 72 -5.31 10.52 15.17
CA LYS A 72 -4.76 11.89 15.27
C LYS A 72 -5.82 12.98 15.43
N VAL A 73 -7.05 12.73 14.98
CA VAL A 73 -8.19 13.66 15.12
C VAL A 73 -8.96 13.37 16.41
N ARG A 74 -9.00 12.11 16.84
CA ARG A 74 -9.69 11.67 18.07
C ARG A 74 -8.87 11.99 19.33
N GLY A 75 -8.54 13.27 19.51
CA GLY A 75 -7.71 13.79 20.59
C GLY A 75 -8.26 13.55 22.00
N GLU A 76 -7.55 14.06 23.00
CA GLU A 76 -7.83 13.81 24.41
C GLU A 76 -9.16 14.40 24.91
N GLU A 77 -9.64 15.47 24.29
CA GLU A 77 -10.88 16.17 24.68
C GLU A 77 -12.15 15.34 24.44
N GLY A 78 -12.05 14.24 23.69
CA GLY A 78 -13.14 13.30 23.47
C GLY A 78 -14.18 13.74 22.43
N TRP A 79 -15.22 12.94 22.28
CA TRP A 79 -16.20 13.12 21.21
C TRP A 79 -17.16 14.28 21.49
N GLU A 80 -17.42 14.64 22.75
CA GLU A 80 -18.31 15.73 23.14
C GLU A 80 -17.78 17.10 22.66
N ALA A 81 -16.53 17.42 22.98
CA ALA A 81 -15.89 18.67 22.56
C ALA A 81 -15.82 18.77 21.03
N TRP A 82 -15.48 17.66 20.37
CA TRP A 82 -15.47 17.59 18.91
C TRP A 82 -16.87 17.80 18.31
N ALA A 83 -17.91 17.23 18.91
CA ALA A 83 -19.29 17.39 18.46
C ALA A 83 -19.78 18.83 18.56
N GLU A 84 -19.44 19.53 19.66
CA GLU A 84 -19.74 20.96 19.83
C GLU A 84 -19.07 21.79 18.73
N TRP A 85 -17.78 21.55 18.48
CA TRP A 85 -17.07 22.18 17.37
C TRP A 85 -17.70 21.85 16.02
N ALA A 86 -18.03 20.58 15.74
CA ALA A 86 -18.59 20.17 14.46
C ALA A 86 -19.96 20.81 14.20
N ALA A 87 -20.81 20.91 15.21
CA ALA A 87 -22.12 21.55 15.10
C ALA A 87 -22.02 23.06 14.79
N ALA A 88 -21.00 23.74 15.33
CA ALA A 88 -20.79 25.17 15.17
C ALA A 88 -19.98 25.54 13.91
N GLU A 89 -18.89 24.82 13.66
CA GLU A 89 -17.84 25.20 12.71
C GLU A 89 -17.75 24.31 11.48
N SER A 90 -18.45 23.17 11.42
CA SER A 90 -18.42 22.35 10.20
C SER A 90 -18.97 23.15 9.01
N PRO A 91 -18.17 23.32 7.93
CA PRO A 91 -18.54 24.23 6.83
C PRO A 91 -19.73 23.73 6.02
N PHE A 92 -20.00 22.43 6.04
CA PHE A 92 -21.00 21.76 5.22
C PHE A 92 -22.04 21.05 6.07
N ILE A 93 -23.28 21.08 5.58
CA ILE A 93 -24.39 20.24 6.04
C ILE A 93 -24.68 19.26 4.93
N PHE A 94 -24.78 17.97 5.28
CA PHE A 94 -25.16 16.91 4.36
C PHE A 94 -26.65 16.63 4.57
N GLU A 95 -27.47 16.95 3.56
CA GLU A 95 -28.92 16.74 3.62
C GLU A 95 -29.30 15.32 3.18
N GLN A 96 -28.48 14.74 2.32
CA GLN A 96 -28.62 13.37 1.82
C GLN A 96 -27.26 12.82 1.47
N ALA A 97 -27.09 11.51 1.66
CA ALA A 97 -25.96 10.74 1.19
C ALA A 97 -26.46 9.38 0.69
N ASP A 98 -25.97 8.97 -0.47
CA ASP A 98 -26.24 7.68 -1.11
C ASP A 98 -24.91 6.96 -1.34
N PRO A 99 -24.50 6.11 -0.37
CA PRO A 99 -23.33 5.25 -0.48
C PRO A 99 -23.39 4.33 -1.71
N GLY A 100 -22.40 4.44 -2.60
CA GLY A 100 -22.28 3.64 -3.81
C GLY A 100 -21.29 2.48 -3.67
N GLU A 101 -20.60 2.18 -4.76
CA GLU A 101 -19.58 1.13 -4.85
C GLU A 101 -18.48 1.30 -3.79
N VAL A 102 -18.08 0.18 -3.20
CA VAL A 102 -17.00 0.06 -2.22
C VAL A 102 -16.00 -0.98 -2.70
N GLU A 103 -14.73 -0.64 -2.63
CA GLU A 103 -13.61 -1.55 -2.85
C GLU A 103 -12.68 -1.47 -1.64
N ALA A 104 -12.15 -2.60 -1.17
CA ALA A 104 -11.13 -2.63 -0.11
C ALA A 104 -10.04 -3.66 -0.41
N MET A 105 -8.79 -3.34 -0.08
CA MET A 105 -7.65 -4.24 -0.19
C MET A 105 -6.49 -3.74 0.68
N ASP A 106 -5.76 -4.67 1.31
CA ASP A 106 -4.56 -4.41 2.13
C ASP A 106 -4.76 -3.32 3.20
N GLY A 107 -5.95 -3.26 3.82
CA GLY A 107 -6.26 -2.26 4.85
C GLY A 107 -6.58 -0.85 4.32
N PHE A 108 -6.73 -0.69 3.01
CA PHE A 108 -7.20 0.54 2.36
C PHE A 108 -8.56 0.32 1.71
N GLY A 109 -9.34 1.39 1.60
CA GLY A 109 -10.70 1.34 1.08
C GLY A 109 -11.07 2.57 0.27
N TRP A 110 -11.93 2.38 -0.72
CA TRP A 110 -12.44 3.42 -1.60
C TRP A 110 -13.94 3.28 -1.68
N GLN A 111 -14.65 4.38 -1.48
CA GLN A 111 -16.09 4.44 -1.52
C GLN A 111 -16.53 5.56 -2.46
N SER A 112 -17.37 5.22 -3.44
CA SER A 112 -18.15 6.24 -4.15
C SER A 112 -19.37 6.65 -3.33
N VAL A 113 -19.69 7.93 -3.29
CA VAL A 113 -20.89 8.43 -2.60
C VAL A 113 -21.46 9.64 -3.33
N ALA A 114 -22.77 9.61 -3.58
CA ALA A 114 -23.50 10.77 -4.06
C ALA A 114 -24.07 11.51 -2.84
N VAL A 115 -23.80 12.81 -2.72
CA VAL A 115 -24.29 13.61 -1.60
C VAL A 115 -24.99 14.86 -2.08
N ARG A 116 -26.00 15.28 -1.30
CA ARG A 116 -26.62 16.59 -1.39
C ARG A 116 -26.15 17.42 -0.19
N THR A 117 -25.43 18.50 -0.46
CA THR A 117 -24.80 19.29 0.60
C THR A 117 -24.99 20.79 0.40
N ARG A 118 -25.06 21.54 1.51
CA ARG A 118 -25.11 23.01 1.51
C ARG A 118 -24.06 23.58 2.46
N ILE A 119 -23.70 24.84 2.23
CA ILE A 119 -22.77 25.56 3.11
C ILE A 119 -23.53 26.04 4.35
N ARG A 120 -23.08 25.64 5.54
CA ARG A 120 -23.75 25.96 6.82
C ARG A 120 -23.93 27.47 7.02
N ARG A 121 -22.87 28.25 6.77
CA ARG A 121 -22.84 29.71 6.94
C ARG A 121 -23.70 30.49 5.93
N PHE A 122 -24.16 29.84 4.85
CA PHE A 122 -25.00 30.47 3.82
C PHE A 122 -26.25 29.63 3.55
N PRO A 123 -27.19 29.56 4.51
CA PRO A 123 -28.38 28.70 4.42
C PRO A 123 -29.34 29.10 3.28
N GLN A 124 -29.22 30.31 2.75
CA GLN A 124 -29.99 30.79 1.61
C GLN A 124 -29.54 30.21 0.26
N LEU A 125 -28.34 29.62 0.19
CA LEU A 125 -27.86 28.99 -1.03
C LEU A 125 -28.48 27.59 -1.16
N GLU A 126 -28.89 27.24 -2.37
CA GLU A 126 -29.40 25.91 -2.66
C GLU A 126 -28.33 24.84 -2.42
N ALA A 127 -28.78 23.70 -1.93
CA ALA A 127 -27.93 22.52 -1.80
C ALA A 127 -27.47 22.05 -3.18
N ARG A 128 -26.22 21.60 -3.24
CA ARG A 128 -25.58 21.07 -4.44
C ARG A 128 -25.46 19.56 -4.34
N GLU A 129 -25.65 18.91 -5.47
CA GLU A 129 -25.39 17.49 -5.63
C GLU A 129 -23.97 17.30 -6.15
N LEU A 130 -23.25 16.34 -5.57
CA LEU A 130 -21.89 16.01 -5.98
C LEU A 130 -21.61 14.53 -5.72
N ASN A 131 -20.82 13.94 -6.60
CA ASN A 131 -20.27 12.60 -6.44
C ASN A 131 -18.85 12.71 -5.91
N ARG A 132 -18.53 11.91 -4.90
CA ARG A 132 -17.20 11.84 -4.29
C ARG A 132 -16.67 10.42 -4.32
N SER A 133 -15.35 10.32 -4.34
CA SER A 133 -14.64 9.12 -3.94
C SER A 133 -13.96 9.42 -2.61
N ASP A 134 -14.43 8.81 -1.53
CA ASP A 134 -13.82 8.92 -0.22
C ASP A 134 -12.93 7.71 0.05
N CYS A 135 -11.79 7.97 0.69
CA CYS A 135 -10.78 6.97 0.99
C CYS A 135 -10.85 6.60 2.46
N TRP A 136 -10.57 5.35 2.76
CA TRP A 136 -10.64 4.75 4.08
C TRP A 136 -9.34 4.00 4.36
N ARG A 137 -8.95 3.94 5.63
CA ARG A 137 -7.81 3.14 6.11
C ARG A 137 -8.20 2.38 7.36
N LYS A 138 -7.62 1.22 7.55
CA LYS A 138 -7.74 0.42 8.77
C LYS A 138 -6.65 0.84 9.78
N GLU A 139 -7.06 1.37 10.93
CA GLU A 139 -6.21 1.72 12.07
C GLU A 139 -6.59 0.81 13.25
N ASP A 140 -5.67 0.00 13.76
CA ASP A 140 -5.91 -0.95 14.86
C ASP A 140 -7.17 -1.82 14.67
N GLY A 141 -7.37 -2.29 13.43
CA GLY A 141 -8.53 -3.11 13.05
C GLY A 141 -9.82 -2.33 12.78
N ARG A 142 -9.84 -1.00 12.94
CA ARG A 142 -11.00 -0.14 12.68
C ARG A 142 -10.86 0.64 11.39
N TRP A 143 -11.91 0.67 10.58
CA TRP A 143 -12.00 1.57 9.42
C TRP A 143 -12.25 3.01 9.85
N VAL A 144 -11.36 3.90 9.40
CA VAL A 144 -11.46 5.35 9.56
C VAL A 144 -11.44 6.04 8.19
N ILE A 145 -12.13 7.16 8.07
CA ILE A 145 -12.15 7.97 6.85
C ILE A 145 -10.89 8.84 6.78
N VAL A 146 -10.25 8.88 5.61
CA VAL A 146 -9.12 9.77 5.34
C VAL A 146 -9.69 11.03 4.72
N GLU A 147 -9.75 12.14 5.47
CA GLU A 147 -10.30 13.41 4.97
C GLU A 147 -9.24 14.31 4.35
N ASP A 148 -8.00 14.25 4.84
CA ASP A 148 -6.90 15.10 4.38
C ASP A 148 -6.51 14.79 2.93
N ARG A 149 -6.50 15.83 2.09
CA ARG A 149 -6.22 15.67 0.66
C ARG A 149 -4.80 15.19 0.38
N LYS A 150 -3.80 15.68 1.12
CA LYS A 150 -2.40 15.28 0.90
C LYS A 150 -2.21 13.83 1.30
N GLU A 151 -2.86 13.39 2.37
CA GLU A 151 -2.86 11.97 2.77
C GLU A 151 -3.54 11.10 1.72
N LYS A 152 -4.67 11.52 1.14
CA LYS A 152 -5.32 10.81 0.03
C LYS A 152 -4.41 10.64 -1.19
N GLU A 153 -3.62 11.66 -1.52
CA GLU A 153 -2.66 11.64 -2.66
C GLU A 153 -1.51 10.64 -2.44
N GLN A 154 -1.27 10.22 -1.19
CA GLN A 154 -0.26 9.21 -0.82
C GLN A 154 -0.81 7.78 -0.75
N LEU A 155 -2.12 7.58 -0.93
CA LEU A 155 -2.74 6.24 -0.93
C LEU A 155 -2.59 5.58 -2.29
N PRO A 156 -2.64 4.22 -2.35
CA PRO A 156 -2.74 3.54 -3.62
C PRO A 156 -4.06 3.90 -4.34
N ALA A 157 -4.10 3.65 -5.64
CA ALA A 157 -5.31 3.64 -6.43
C ALA A 157 -6.21 2.47 -6.01
N LYS A 158 -7.49 2.55 -6.36
CA LYS A 158 -8.46 1.51 -6.02
C LYS A 158 -8.14 0.18 -6.75
N PRO A 159 -8.47 -0.99 -6.19
CA PRO A 159 -8.12 -2.31 -6.74
C PRO A 159 -8.50 -2.48 -8.21
N SER A 160 -9.67 -2.02 -8.62
CA SER A 160 -10.17 -2.16 -10.01
C SER A 160 -9.34 -1.41 -11.06
N THR A 161 -8.44 -0.50 -10.67
CA THR A 161 -7.56 0.23 -11.60
C THR A 161 -6.12 -0.30 -11.63
N ARG A 162 -5.82 -1.37 -10.87
CA ARG A 162 -4.45 -1.88 -10.66
C ARG A 162 -4.26 -3.26 -11.28
N ASP A 163 -3.03 -3.60 -11.63
CA ASP A 163 -2.64 -4.97 -12.00
C ASP A 163 -2.16 -5.74 -10.76
N LEU A 164 -3.10 -6.41 -10.09
CA LEU A 164 -2.84 -7.11 -8.83
C LEU A 164 -1.87 -8.30 -8.95
N LEU A 165 -1.78 -8.92 -10.13
CA LEU A 165 -0.82 -10.00 -10.35
C LEU A 165 0.59 -9.44 -10.54
N ALA A 166 0.71 -8.33 -11.27
CA ALA A 166 1.99 -7.64 -11.39
C ALA A 166 2.46 -7.07 -10.05
N GLU A 167 1.57 -6.63 -9.16
CA GLU A 167 1.93 -6.23 -7.79
C GLU A 167 2.66 -7.35 -7.04
N GLU A 168 2.24 -8.61 -7.21
CA GLU A 168 2.91 -9.76 -6.58
C GLU A 168 4.27 -10.08 -7.20
N LEU A 169 4.50 -9.72 -8.47
CA LEU A 169 5.81 -9.83 -9.12
C LEU A 169 6.75 -8.70 -8.66
N VAL A 170 6.23 -7.46 -8.58
CA VAL A 170 6.98 -6.33 -8.02
C VAL A 170 7.34 -6.59 -6.56
N ARG A 171 6.46 -7.24 -5.79
CA ARG A 171 6.76 -7.68 -4.41
C ARG A 171 8.01 -8.56 -4.34
N ASP A 172 8.16 -9.50 -5.27
CA ASP A 172 9.35 -10.37 -5.33
C ASP A 172 10.61 -9.58 -5.68
N VAL A 173 10.53 -8.68 -6.68
CA VAL A 173 11.66 -7.81 -7.06
C VAL A 173 12.06 -6.88 -5.90
N HIS A 174 11.08 -6.26 -5.24
CA HIS A 174 11.28 -5.42 -4.07
C HIS A 174 11.97 -6.18 -2.93
N ALA A 175 11.57 -7.43 -2.66
CA ALA A 175 12.22 -8.28 -1.67
C ALA A 175 13.68 -8.56 -2.06
N ILE A 176 13.96 -8.85 -3.34
CA ILE A 176 15.32 -9.07 -3.84
C ILE A 176 16.19 -7.82 -3.65
N VAL A 177 15.68 -6.65 -4.00
CA VAL A 177 16.38 -5.37 -3.86
C VAL A 177 16.70 -5.09 -2.40
N ASN A 178 15.74 -5.26 -1.49
CA ASN A 178 15.97 -4.99 -0.07
C ASN A 178 16.93 -6.00 0.59
N ILE A 179 16.87 -7.28 0.21
CA ILE A 179 17.88 -8.27 0.66
C ILE A 179 19.27 -7.85 0.17
N ALA A 180 19.39 -7.42 -1.10
CA ALA A 180 20.67 -6.96 -1.63
C ALA A 180 21.21 -5.72 -0.87
N ARG A 181 20.34 -4.80 -0.47
CA ARG A 181 20.71 -3.64 0.36
C ARG A 181 21.15 -4.03 1.77
N GLU A 182 20.41 -4.92 2.42
CA GLU A 182 20.74 -5.43 3.77
C GLU A 182 22.09 -6.15 3.77
N GLU A 183 22.34 -7.00 2.78
CA GLU A 183 23.60 -7.75 2.60
C GLU A 183 24.75 -6.88 2.05
N ARG A 184 24.48 -5.62 1.68
CA ARG A 184 25.41 -4.74 0.95
C ARG A 184 25.97 -5.39 -0.33
N ASN A 185 25.15 -6.18 -1.01
CA ASN A 185 25.46 -6.80 -2.28
C ASN A 185 25.16 -5.83 -3.43
N PHE A 186 26.07 -4.90 -3.69
CA PHE A 186 25.88 -3.84 -4.67
C PHE A 186 25.78 -4.35 -6.11
N ASP A 187 26.41 -5.48 -6.46
CA ASP A 187 26.21 -6.15 -7.75
C ASP A 187 24.75 -6.51 -7.95
N ARG A 188 24.16 -7.22 -6.98
CA ARG A 188 22.77 -7.67 -7.09
C ARG A 188 21.79 -6.50 -7.07
N TYR A 189 22.08 -5.47 -6.27
CA TYR A 189 21.25 -4.27 -6.23
C TYR A 189 21.29 -3.51 -7.56
N TRP A 190 22.49 -3.33 -8.12
CA TRP A 190 22.69 -2.73 -9.43
C TRP A 190 21.99 -3.51 -10.55
N ASP A 191 22.09 -4.84 -10.55
CA ASP A 191 21.50 -5.69 -11.61
C ASP A 191 19.97 -5.60 -11.66
N HIS A 192 19.32 -5.31 -10.53
CA HIS A 192 17.87 -5.10 -10.41
C HIS A 192 17.45 -3.63 -10.49
N SER A 193 18.41 -2.74 -10.65
CA SER A 193 18.14 -1.34 -10.93
C SER A 193 17.74 -1.18 -12.40
N ASP A 194 17.05 -0.11 -12.70
CA ASP A 194 16.61 0.23 -14.04
C ASP A 194 17.76 0.26 -15.07
N PRO A 195 17.65 -0.43 -16.23
CA PRO A 195 18.63 -0.33 -17.31
C PRO A 195 19.01 1.09 -17.74
N ASP A 196 18.06 2.02 -17.87
CA ASP A 196 18.42 3.38 -18.36
C ASP A 196 19.14 4.17 -17.26
N ASP A 197 18.83 3.91 -16.00
CA ASP A 197 19.57 4.52 -14.88
C ASP A 197 21.04 4.07 -14.86
N ARG A 198 21.27 2.82 -15.27
CA ARG A 198 22.62 2.25 -15.43
C ARG A 198 23.40 2.85 -16.60
N GLU A 199 22.73 3.52 -17.53
CA GLU A 199 23.39 4.26 -18.62
C GLU A 199 23.84 5.66 -18.19
N VAL A 200 23.19 6.26 -17.19
CA VAL A 200 23.44 7.65 -16.76
C VAL A 200 24.28 7.77 -15.48
N MET A 201 24.37 6.72 -14.66
CA MET A 201 25.20 6.68 -13.46
C MET A 201 26.26 5.58 -13.55
N ALA A 202 27.48 5.85 -13.12
CA ALA A 202 28.50 4.81 -13.00
C ALA A 202 28.23 3.94 -11.76
N ARG A 203 28.49 2.64 -11.86
CA ARG A 203 28.26 1.69 -10.76
C ARG A 203 29.02 2.08 -9.48
N GLU A 204 30.24 2.59 -9.60
CA GLU A 204 31.04 3.03 -8.45
C GLU A 204 30.39 4.22 -7.72
N GLN A 205 29.78 5.14 -8.47
CA GLN A 205 29.05 6.28 -7.91
C GLN A 205 27.77 5.82 -7.20
N PHE A 206 27.05 4.85 -7.79
CA PHE A 206 25.89 4.23 -7.16
C PHE A 206 26.25 3.55 -5.84
N GLU A 207 27.36 2.79 -5.80
CA GLU A 207 27.85 2.14 -4.60
C GLU A 207 28.24 3.17 -3.53
N GLU A 208 28.97 4.23 -3.88
CA GLU A 208 29.37 5.27 -2.94
C GLU A 208 28.15 5.92 -2.25
N LEU A 209 27.13 6.31 -3.02
CA LEU A 209 25.90 6.91 -2.49
C LEU A 209 25.15 5.99 -1.53
N HIS A 210 25.07 4.69 -1.84
CA HIS A 210 24.32 3.74 -1.02
C HIS A 210 25.13 3.16 0.13
N ALA A 211 26.47 3.18 0.05
CA ALA A 211 27.35 2.65 1.08
C ALA A 211 27.30 3.45 2.39
N GLU A 212 26.87 4.72 2.34
CA GLU A 212 26.67 5.61 3.49
C GLU A 212 25.55 5.13 4.42
N PHE A 213 24.63 4.29 3.93
CA PHE A 213 23.50 3.81 4.71
C PHE A 213 23.60 2.30 4.97
N GLY A 214 23.09 1.89 6.13
CA GLY A 214 22.80 0.50 6.46
C GLY A 214 21.31 0.29 6.53
N PHE A 215 20.84 -0.80 5.95
CA PHE A 215 19.42 -1.19 5.89
C PHE A 215 19.23 -2.48 6.69
N PHE A 216 18.20 -2.53 7.54
CA PHE A 216 18.02 -3.59 8.54
C PHE A 216 16.64 -4.27 8.46
N GLY A 217 15.97 -4.11 7.32
CA GLY A 217 14.65 -4.67 7.05
C GLY A 217 13.75 -3.68 6.35
N ALA A 218 12.87 -4.21 5.50
CA ALA A 218 11.85 -3.44 4.78
C ALA A 218 10.54 -4.22 4.77
N THR A 219 9.45 -3.56 5.16
CA THR A 219 8.10 -4.14 5.16
C THR A 219 7.20 -3.33 4.22
N PRO A 220 6.76 -3.90 3.09
CA PRO A 220 5.81 -3.22 2.20
C PRO A 220 4.50 -2.93 2.93
N ILE A 221 4.05 -1.67 2.88
CA ILE A 221 2.75 -1.22 3.35
C ILE A 221 1.71 -1.44 2.25
N TRP A 222 2.00 -0.98 1.05
CA TRP A 222 1.20 -1.26 -0.15
C TRP A 222 2.09 -1.27 -1.39
N ILE A 223 1.60 -1.97 -2.41
CA ILE A 223 2.20 -2.01 -3.76
C ILE A 223 1.09 -1.67 -4.73
N GLU A 224 1.38 -0.76 -5.65
CA GLU A 224 0.49 -0.37 -6.73
C GLU A 224 1.20 -0.62 -8.06
N VAL A 225 0.50 -1.25 -9.00
CA VAL A 225 0.94 -1.35 -10.40
C VAL A 225 -0.14 -0.78 -11.31
N VAL A 226 0.22 0.20 -12.14
CA VAL A 226 -0.63 0.80 -13.16
C VAL A 226 0.14 0.87 -14.47
N GLY A 227 -0.24 0.03 -15.43
CA GLY A 227 0.49 -0.10 -16.70
C GLY A 227 1.91 -0.63 -16.48
N ASP A 228 2.90 0.11 -16.98
CA ASP A 228 4.32 -0.25 -16.90
C ASP A 228 5.05 0.44 -15.71
N SER A 229 4.29 1.10 -14.82
CA SER A 229 4.81 1.79 -13.64
C SER A 229 4.26 1.16 -12.36
N ALA A 230 5.09 1.15 -11.34
CA ALA A 230 4.73 0.63 -10.03
C ALA A 230 5.29 1.51 -8.92
N ARG A 231 4.54 1.59 -7.81
CA ARG A 231 4.92 2.31 -6.60
C ARG A 231 4.84 1.37 -5.41
N VAL A 232 5.87 1.37 -4.57
CA VAL A 232 5.92 0.58 -3.34
C VAL A 232 6.10 1.54 -2.18
N GLN A 233 5.08 1.68 -1.33
CA GLN A 233 5.30 2.28 -0.02
C GLN A 233 5.74 1.21 0.96
N HIS A 234 6.82 1.45 1.67
CA HIS A 234 7.34 0.52 2.67
C HIS A 234 7.85 1.25 3.92
N GLU A 235 7.83 0.53 5.04
CA GLU A 235 8.57 0.92 6.23
C GLU A 235 9.95 0.27 6.19
N ILE A 236 11.00 1.08 6.31
CA ILE A 236 12.39 0.63 6.26
C ILE A 236 13.12 1.04 7.54
N LEU A 237 13.99 0.15 8.04
CA LEU A 237 14.85 0.45 9.18
C LEU A 237 16.23 0.85 8.65
N ILE A 238 16.58 2.14 8.74
CA ILE A 238 17.79 2.71 8.11
C ILE A 238 18.73 3.34 9.16
N LYS A 239 20.04 3.26 8.92
CA LYS A 239 21.07 3.92 9.72
C LYS A 239 22.11 4.60 8.84
N ASN A 240 22.43 5.85 9.14
CA ASN A 240 23.59 6.52 8.54
C ASN A 240 24.88 5.98 9.19
N LEU A 241 25.80 5.48 8.37
CA LEU A 241 27.05 4.84 8.77
C LEU A 241 28.24 5.80 8.81
N HIS A 242 28.02 7.08 8.50
CA HIS A 242 29.02 8.13 8.62
C HIS A 242 29.61 8.13 10.04
N PRO A 243 30.95 8.23 10.21
CA PRO A 243 31.60 8.09 11.51
C PRO A 243 31.01 8.93 12.65
N SER A 244 30.52 10.14 12.35
CA SER A 244 29.90 11.02 13.34
C SER A 244 28.53 10.55 13.84
N LEU A 245 27.81 9.72 13.08
CA LEU A 245 26.45 9.27 13.36
C LEU A 245 26.37 7.79 13.76
N ARG A 246 27.49 7.06 13.76
CA ARG A 246 27.54 5.61 14.05
C ARG A 246 26.93 5.18 15.38
N LYS A 247 26.84 6.07 16.36
CA LYS A 247 26.25 5.79 17.69
C LYS A 247 24.71 5.85 17.70
N MET A 248 24.08 6.40 16.65
CA MET A 248 22.62 6.41 16.54
C MET A 248 22.12 5.00 16.25
N ASP A 249 21.01 4.64 16.87
CA ASP A 249 20.28 3.42 16.54
C ASP A 249 19.60 3.58 15.18
N PRO A 250 19.39 2.49 14.42
CA PRO A 250 18.59 2.53 13.20
C PRO A 250 17.21 3.16 13.46
N GLN A 251 16.77 4.02 12.54
CA GLN A 251 15.49 4.74 12.63
C GLN A 251 14.50 4.18 11.61
N PRO A 252 13.22 4.03 11.97
CA PRO A 252 12.19 3.71 10.99
C PRO A 252 11.96 4.90 10.06
N ALA A 253 11.79 4.64 8.78
CA ALA A 253 11.39 5.60 7.77
C ALA A 253 10.30 4.99 6.88
N VAL A 254 9.37 5.82 6.42
CA VAL A 254 8.38 5.42 5.41
C VAL A 254 8.77 6.09 4.11
N LEU A 255 9.04 5.28 3.08
CA LEU A 255 9.44 5.74 1.76
C LEU A 255 8.46 5.22 0.71
N VAL A 256 8.38 5.93 -0.42
CA VAL A 256 7.72 5.45 -1.62
C VAL A 256 8.81 5.28 -2.68
N GLU A 257 8.95 4.05 -3.16
CA GLU A 257 9.89 3.67 -4.20
C GLU A 257 9.16 3.42 -5.51
N GLU A 258 9.80 3.72 -6.63
CA GLU A 258 9.25 3.49 -7.94
C GLU A 258 9.93 2.32 -8.64
N TYR A 259 9.15 1.63 -9.47
CA TYR A 259 9.58 0.49 -10.25
C TYR A 259 9.01 0.63 -11.65
N ARG A 260 9.80 0.27 -12.66
CA ARG A 260 9.36 0.28 -14.06
C ARG A 260 9.47 -1.09 -14.68
N ARG A 261 8.58 -1.36 -15.63
CA ARG A 261 8.66 -2.52 -16.51
C ARG A 261 9.42 -2.19 -17.80
N VAL A 262 10.52 -2.89 -18.06
CA VAL A 262 11.30 -2.82 -19.31
C VAL A 262 11.34 -4.21 -19.93
N ASP A 263 10.89 -4.33 -21.19
CA ASP A 263 10.86 -5.59 -21.94
C ASP A 263 10.25 -6.78 -21.17
N GLY A 264 9.24 -6.50 -20.34
CA GLY A 264 8.55 -7.53 -19.55
C GLY A 264 9.15 -7.84 -18.17
N THR A 265 10.24 -7.17 -17.79
CA THR A 265 10.91 -7.36 -16.50
C THR A 265 10.77 -6.09 -15.65
N TRP A 266 10.54 -6.25 -14.35
CA TRP A 266 10.43 -5.15 -13.40
C TRP A 266 11.80 -4.80 -12.81
N TYR A 267 12.08 -3.51 -12.74
CA TYR A 267 13.32 -2.96 -12.20
C TYR A 267 13.01 -1.85 -11.20
N TYR A 268 13.88 -1.68 -10.20
CA TYR A 268 13.84 -0.54 -9.30
C TYR A 268 14.34 0.72 -10.02
N ASP A 269 13.50 1.74 -10.06
CA ASP A 269 13.82 3.06 -10.60
C ASP A 269 14.41 3.91 -9.47
N PHE A 270 15.71 4.20 -9.56
CA PHE A 270 16.40 4.98 -8.52
C PHE A 270 16.52 6.47 -8.88
N ASN A 271 16.12 6.86 -10.09
CA ASN A 271 16.22 8.23 -10.57
C ASN A 271 15.03 9.11 -10.17
N THR A 272 13.88 8.53 -9.80
CA THR A 272 12.65 9.32 -9.60
C THR A 272 12.51 10.01 -8.25
N ALA A 273 13.37 9.71 -7.27
CA ALA A 273 13.55 10.56 -6.09
C ALA A 273 14.76 10.10 -5.27
N HIS A 274 15.98 10.43 -5.70
CA HIS A 274 16.95 10.75 -4.66
C HIS A 274 16.45 12.03 -3.99
N PRO A 275 16.12 12.05 -2.68
CA PRO A 275 16.18 13.31 -1.98
C PRO A 275 17.62 13.76 -2.23
N SER A 276 17.77 14.86 -2.99
CA SER A 276 19.02 15.57 -3.00
C SER A 276 19.46 15.65 -1.55
N ALA A 277 20.74 15.45 -1.28
CA ALA A 277 21.37 15.61 0.03
C ALA A 277 21.33 17.07 0.53
N THR A 278 20.19 17.73 0.33
CA THR A 278 19.79 19.10 0.62
C THR A 278 18.32 19.19 1.03
N SER A 279 17.55 18.09 1.20
CA SER A 279 16.25 18.20 1.88
C SER A 279 16.50 18.29 3.39
N ASP A 280 16.54 19.51 3.91
CA ASP A 280 16.62 19.88 5.33
C ASP A 280 15.48 19.24 6.20
N ASP A 281 14.54 18.52 5.59
CA ASP A 281 13.38 17.94 6.28
C ASP A 281 13.67 16.66 7.09
N ALA A 282 14.83 16.00 6.89
CA ALA A 282 15.23 14.86 7.74
C ALA A 282 15.80 15.28 9.10
N VAL A 283 16.10 16.57 9.31
CA VAL A 283 16.66 17.11 10.56
C VAL A 283 15.60 17.84 11.40
N ALA A 284 14.47 18.23 10.81
CA ALA A 284 13.43 19.01 11.50
C ALA A 284 12.63 18.23 12.56
N ALA A 285 12.73 16.89 12.62
CA ALA A 285 12.07 16.09 13.66
C ALA A 285 12.85 15.99 14.98
N SER A 286 14.05 16.60 15.08
CA SER A 286 14.92 16.51 16.26
C SER A 286 15.11 17.82 17.02
N GLU A 287 14.55 18.95 16.55
CA GLU A 287 14.68 20.24 17.22
C GLU A 287 13.31 20.84 17.58
N GLN A 288 12.73 20.37 18.68
CA GLN A 288 11.90 21.23 19.53
C GLN A 288 12.62 21.38 20.88
N PRO A 289 13.11 22.58 21.24
CA PRO A 289 13.55 22.83 22.60
C PRO A 289 12.35 22.91 23.55
N SER A 290 12.56 22.35 24.74
CA SER A 290 11.66 22.29 25.89
C SER A 290 11.07 23.63 26.33
#